data_AF-A0A7Y5W289-F1
#
_entry.id   AF-A0A7Y5W289-F1
#
_cell.length_a   1.000
_cell.length_b   1.000
_cell.length_c   1.000
_cell.angle_alpha   90.00
_cell.angle_beta   90.00
_cell.angle_gamma   90.00
#
_symmetry.space_group_name_H-M   'P 1'
#
loop_
_entity.id
_entity.type
_entity.pdbx_description
1 polymer ?
#
loop_
_entity_poly.entity_id
_entity_poly.type
_entity_poly.pdbx_seq_one_letter_code
_entity_poly.pdbx_strand_id
1 'polypeptide(L)'
;MRLDVLTLFPEIFSGYLGQGLLKRAIERKLVEVRLHNIRDWSADAKHKKVDDRPFGGGPGMVVMVEPVVACVEAVRAEQADPGHLVMLSPQGRRLDQAVVEELAACQRVLLLCGRYEGFDERVRLILKPDEISLGDFVLNGGEVAAMAVIDAVMRLVPGVLGDEQSSREDSFSGENRWLEFAQYTRPREFRGLEVPPILLSGNHEEIARWRKQNALLRTRDRRPDLIDGQRGPAGAENETRQKGIPHEPASDEPGREDQHETRSSEVRDR
;
A
#
# COMPACT_ATOMS: atom_id res chain seq x y z
N MET A 1 0.14 -7.91 -19.35
CA MET A 1 1.34 -7.76 -18.51
C MET A 1 1.59 -9.05 -17.74
N ARG A 2 2.85 -9.47 -17.57
CA ARG A 2 3.23 -10.64 -16.76
C ARG A 2 4.03 -10.24 -15.52
N LEU A 3 3.69 -10.82 -14.38
CA LEU A 3 4.35 -10.66 -13.09
C LEU A 3 4.85 -12.02 -12.61
N ASP A 4 6.16 -12.18 -12.44
CA ASP A 4 6.78 -13.38 -11.91
C ASP A 4 7.20 -13.12 -10.46
N VAL A 5 6.71 -13.88 -9.49
CA VAL A 5 7.09 -13.75 -8.09
C VAL A 5 8.05 -14.88 -7.73
N LEU A 6 9.27 -14.53 -7.33
CA LEU A 6 10.29 -15.48 -6.90
C LEU A 6 10.34 -15.45 -5.37
N THR A 7 9.89 -16.53 -4.73
CA THR A 7 9.66 -16.57 -3.28
C THR A 7 9.98 -17.97 -2.71
N LEU A 8 10.16 -18.05 -1.40
CA LEU A 8 10.19 -19.33 -0.67
C LEU A 8 8.80 -19.85 -0.29
N PHE A 9 7.76 -19.02 -0.43
CA PHE A 9 6.41 -19.26 0.07
C PHE A 9 5.32 -18.91 -0.96
N PRO A 10 5.26 -19.62 -2.10
CA PRO A 10 4.27 -19.34 -3.15
C PRO A 10 2.82 -19.46 -2.64
N GLU A 11 2.54 -20.39 -1.73
CA GLU A 11 1.18 -20.65 -1.23
C GLU A 11 0.52 -19.45 -0.53
N ILE A 12 1.32 -18.50 -0.01
CA ILE A 12 0.79 -17.26 0.61
C ILE A 12 -0.02 -16.42 -0.39
N PHE A 13 0.26 -16.56 -1.69
CA PHE A 13 -0.42 -15.80 -2.74
C PHE A 13 -1.77 -16.40 -3.15
N SER A 14 -2.08 -17.65 -2.78
CA SER A 14 -3.29 -18.36 -3.23
C SER A 14 -4.59 -17.57 -2.98
N GLY A 15 -4.78 -17.08 -1.75
CA GLY A 15 -5.92 -16.25 -1.39
C GLY A 15 -5.92 -14.87 -2.04
N TYR A 16 -4.74 -14.26 -2.19
CA TYR A 16 -4.58 -12.93 -2.76
C TYR A 16 -4.89 -12.90 -4.27
N LEU A 17 -4.32 -13.83 -5.04
CA LEU A 17 -4.56 -13.93 -6.49
C LEU A 17 -5.98 -14.39 -6.84
N GLY A 18 -6.63 -15.11 -5.92
CA GLY A 18 -7.94 -15.72 -6.12
C GLY A 18 -9.14 -14.82 -5.80
N GLN A 19 -8.96 -13.52 -5.57
CA GLN A 19 -10.04 -12.63 -5.13
C GLN A 19 -10.12 -11.29 -5.89
N GLY A 20 -11.30 -10.67 -5.79
CA GLY A 20 -11.52 -9.27 -6.16
C GLY A 20 -11.20 -8.92 -7.62
N LEU A 21 -10.58 -7.76 -7.80
CA LEU A 21 -10.20 -7.20 -9.10
C LEU A 21 -9.09 -8.02 -9.77
N LEU A 22 -8.12 -8.49 -8.98
CA LEU A 22 -6.96 -9.25 -9.49
C LEU A 22 -7.39 -10.57 -10.12
N LYS A 23 -8.27 -11.33 -9.46
CA LYS A 23 -8.88 -12.54 -10.04
C LYS A 23 -9.49 -12.26 -11.42
N ARG A 24 -10.31 -11.21 -11.51
CA ARG A 24 -10.99 -10.84 -12.77
C ARG A 24 -9.99 -10.44 -13.85
N ALA A 25 -8.93 -9.72 -13.49
CA ALA A 25 -7.87 -9.34 -14.43
C ALA A 25 -7.12 -10.56 -14.98
N ILE A 26 -6.85 -11.56 -14.12
CA ILE A 26 -6.21 -12.82 -14.49
C ILE A 26 -7.13 -13.67 -15.38
N GLU A 27 -8.40 -13.86 -15.00
CA GLU A 27 -9.38 -14.61 -15.79
C GLU A 27 -9.59 -14.02 -17.19
N ARG A 28 -9.53 -12.69 -17.30
CA ARG A 28 -9.59 -11.95 -18.57
C ARG A 28 -8.26 -11.88 -19.32
N LYS A 29 -7.20 -12.48 -18.79
CA LYS A 29 -5.84 -12.51 -19.36
C LYS A 29 -5.23 -11.11 -19.58
N LEU A 30 -5.64 -10.13 -18.80
CA LEU A 30 -5.04 -8.78 -18.82
C LEU A 30 -3.72 -8.77 -18.06
N VAL A 31 -3.68 -9.53 -16.96
CA VAL A 31 -2.52 -9.74 -16.10
C VAL A 31 -2.28 -11.24 -15.96
N GLU A 32 -1.03 -11.66 -16.01
CA GLU A 32 -0.59 -13.01 -15.68
C GLU A 32 0.31 -12.94 -14.45
N VAL A 33 0.04 -13.74 -13.43
CA VAL A 33 0.93 -13.86 -12.27
C VAL A 33 1.44 -15.29 -12.18
N ARG A 34 2.76 -15.47 -12.18
CA ARG A 34 3.42 -16.76 -11.98
C ARG A 34 4.21 -16.77 -10.68
N LEU A 35 4.14 -17.87 -9.97
CA LEU A 35 4.81 -18.06 -8.69
C LEU A 35 5.93 -19.09 -8.87
N HIS A 36 7.13 -18.73 -8.45
CA HIS A 36 8.33 -19.55 -8.57
C HIS A 36 8.89 -19.80 -7.19
N ASN A 37 8.99 -21.07 -6.81
CA ASN A 37 9.58 -21.45 -5.54
C ASN A 37 11.09 -21.56 -5.68
N ILE A 38 11.84 -20.64 -5.08
CA ILE A 38 13.32 -20.63 -5.18
C ILE A 38 13.94 -21.97 -4.72
N ARG A 39 13.23 -22.71 -3.84
CA ARG A 39 13.63 -24.05 -3.39
C ARG A 39 13.78 -25.08 -4.52
N ASP A 40 13.14 -24.88 -5.66
CA ASP A 40 13.24 -25.78 -6.81
C ASP A 40 14.57 -25.64 -7.55
N TRP A 41 15.34 -24.60 -7.25
CA TRP A 41 16.71 -24.37 -7.76
C TRP A 41 17.79 -24.62 -6.72
N SER A 42 17.45 -25.30 -5.61
CA SER A 42 18.46 -25.73 -4.64
C SER A 42 19.39 -26.78 -5.25
N ALA A 43 20.70 -26.60 -5.07
CA ALA A 43 21.69 -27.63 -5.39
C ALA A 43 21.53 -28.90 -4.54
N ASP A 44 20.92 -28.79 -3.36
CA ASP A 44 20.50 -29.94 -2.55
C ASP A 44 19.06 -30.32 -2.89
N ALA A 45 18.90 -31.15 -3.92
CA ALA A 45 17.59 -31.62 -4.37
C ALA A 45 16.82 -32.43 -3.30
N LYS A 46 17.53 -33.01 -2.31
CA LYS A 46 16.92 -33.86 -1.29
C LYS A 46 16.27 -33.04 -0.17
N HIS A 47 16.97 -32.03 0.32
CA HIS A 47 16.50 -31.21 1.44
C HIS A 47 15.99 -29.83 1.00
N LYS A 48 16.17 -29.46 -0.27
CA LYS A 48 15.81 -28.16 -0.84
C LYS A 48 16.29 -26.99 0.02
N LYS A 49 17.55 -27.08 0.48
CA LYS A 49 18.20 -26.09 1.35
C LYS A 49 18.46 -24.81 0.56
N VAL A 50 18.11 -23.66 1.12
CA VAL A 50 18.20 -22.34 0.44
C VAL A 50 18.75 -21.24 1.33
N ASP A 51 19.08 -21.56 2.58
CA ASP A 51 19.55 -20.62 3.58
C ASP A 51 20.67 -21.24 4.43
N ASP A 52 21.63 -20.43 4.86
CA ASP A 52 22.69 -20.83 5.77
C ASP A 52 22.99 -19.76 6.82
N ARG A 53 23.81 -20.12 7.81
CA ARG A 53 24.30 -19.17 8.81
C ARG A 53 25.18 -18.10 8.15
N PRO A 54 25.08 -16.83 8.59
CA PRO A 54 25.92 -15.76 8.06
C PRO A 54 27.41 -15.98 8.39
N PHE A 55 28.28 -15.68 7.42
CA PHE A 55 29.70 -15.48 7.71
C PHE A 55 29.89 -14.29 8.66
N GLY A 56 30.85 -14.37 9.58
CA GLY A 56 31.06 -13.36 10.63
C GLY A 56 30.22 -13.59 11.90
N GLY A 57 29.33 -14.58 11.89
CA GLY A 57 28.45 -14.88 13.02
C GLY A 57 27.24 -13.94 13.09
N GLY A 58 26.48 -14.03 14.18
CA GLY A 58 25.21 -13.33 14.35
C GLY A 58 24.00 -14.28 14.33
N PRO A 59 22.83 -13.81 14.79
CA PRO A 59 21.60 -14.58 14.74
C PRO A 59 21.05 -14.66 13.30
N GLY A 60 20.09 -15.56 13.10
CA GLY A 60 19.34 -15.66 11.84
C GLY A 60 20.01 -16.52 10.76
N MET A 61 19.42 -16.47 9.58
CA MET A 61 19.83 -17.20 8.38
C MET A 61 19.86 -16.24 7.19
N VAL A 62 20.74 -16.50 6.23
CA VAL A 62 20.88 -15.72 4.99
C VAL A 62 20.52 -16.61 3.82
N VAL A 63 19.68 -16.10 2.91
CA VAL A 63 19.30 -16.83 1.69
C VAL A 63 20.54 -16.96 0.79
N MET A 64 20.86 -18.19 0.41
CA MET A 64 22.05 -18.53 -0.36
C MET A 64 22.01 -17.95 -1.77
N VAL A 65 23.19 -17.60 -2.28
CA VAL A 65 23.36 -17.00 -3.61
C VAL A 65 22.94 -17.94 -4.76
N GLU A 66 23.37 -19.19 -4.73
CA GLU A 66 23.21 -20.15 -5.84
C GLU A 66 21.74 -20.40 -6.24
N PRO A 67 20.83 -20.82 -5.34
CA PRO A 67 19.45 -21.08 -5.73
C PRO A 67 18.72 -19.83 -6.21
N VAL A 68 19.05 -18.66 -5.66
CA VAL A 68 18.42 -17.39 -6.06
C VAL A 68 18.85 -16.98 -7.46
N VAL A 69 20.16 -16.98 -7.74
CA VAL A 69 20.69 -16.62 -9.06
C VAL A 69 20.18 -17.61 -10.12
N ALA A 70 20.26 -18.91 -9.85
CA ALA A 70 19.76 -19.93 -10.77
C ALA A 70 18.26 -19.80 -11.05
N CYS A 71 17.45 -19.51 -10.02
CA CYS A 71 16.01 -19.26 -10.18
C CYS A 71 15.75 -18.05 -11.07
N VAL A 72 16.39 -16.92 -10.79
CA VAL A 72 16.20 -15.68 -11.56
C VAL A 72 16.64 -15.87 -13.02
N GLU A 73 17.79 -16.48 -13.27
CA GLU A 73 18.29 -16.73 -14.62
C GLU A 73 17.38 -17.67 -15.41
N ALA A 74 16.91 -18.76 -14.79
CA ALA A 74 15.99 -19.69 -15.42
C ALA A 74 14.66 -19.03 -15.77
N VAL A 75 14.07 -18.28 -14.84
CA VAL A 75 12.79 -17.58 -15.06
C VAL A 75 12.93 -16.51 -16.14
N ARG A 76 14.03 -15.75 -16.15
CA ARG A 76 14.33 -14.79 -17.22
C ARG A 76 14.37 -15.46 -18.59
N ALA A 77 15.03 -16.62 -18.68
CA ALA A 77 15.18 -17.38 -19.93
C ALA A 77 13.86 -17.99 -20.47
N GLU A 78 12.77 -18.04 -19.69
CA GLU A 78 11.48 -18.55 -20.17
C GLU A 78 10.85 -17.73 -21.30
N GLN A 79 11.25 -16.47 -21.47
CA GLN A 79 10.70 -15.57 -22.48
C GLN A 79 11.83 -14.79 -23.17
N ALA A 80 11.57 -14.29 -24.38
CA ALA A 80 12.52 -13.44 -25.09
C ALA A 80 12.77 -12.11 -24.35
N ASP A 81 11.74 -11.55 -23.70
CA ASP A 81 11.89 -10.44 -22.77
C ASP A 81 12.24 -10.98 -21.37
N PRO A 82 13.47 -10.72 -20.86
CA PRO A 82 13.86 -11.17 -19.53
C PRO A 82 13.04 -10.48 -18.42
N GLY A 83 12.40 -9.35 -18.69
CA GLY A 83 11.62 -8.58 -17.73
C GLY A 83 12.48 -7.76 -16.76
N HIS A 84 11.82 -6.78 -16.13
CA HIS A 84 12.44 -5.91 -15.13
C HIS A 84 12.54 -6.63 -13.78
N LEU A 85 13.75 -6.82 -13.25
CA LEU A 85 13.95 -7.50 -11.96
C LEU A 85 13.95 -6.49 -10.83
N VAL A 86 13.00 -6.66 -9.92
CA VAL A 86 12.86 -5.90 -8.69
C VAL A 86 13.24 -6.78 -7.51
N MET A 87 14.12 -6.30 -6.65
CA MET A 87 14.38 -6.88 -5.34
C MET A 87 13.64 -6.08 -4.28
N LEU A 88 12.77 -6.75 -3.52
CA LEU A 88 12.00 -6.10 -2.47
C LEU A 88 12.86 -6.03 -1.19
N SER A 89 13.30 -4.82 -0.88
CA SER A 89 14.35 -4.55 0.10
C SER A 89 14.08 -3.22 0.81
N PRO A 90 14.19 -3.12 2.14
CA PRO A 90 14.05 -1.84 2.84
C PRO A 90 15.16 -0.83 2.47
N GLN A 91 16.25 -1.29 1.86
CA GLN A 91 17.35 -0.43 1.37
C GLN A 91 17.06 0.22 0.01
N GLY A 92 16.00 -0.24 -0.66
CA GLY A 92 15.63 0.22 -1.99
C GLY A 92 15.03 1.61 -2.03
N ARG A 93 14.86 2.14 -3.24
CA ARG A 93 14.07 3.37 -3.44
C ARG A 93 12.63 3.13 -3.00
N ARG A 94 12.02 4.10 -2.34
CA ARG A 94 10.66 3.98 -1.80
C ARG A 94 9.64 3.84 -2.93
N LEU A 95 8.71 2.89 -2.79
CA LEU A 95 7.58 2.72 -3.68
C LEU A 95 6.66 3.94 -3.56
N ASP A 96 6.49 4.63 -4.69
CA ASP A 96 5.52 5.70 -4.85
C ASP A 96 4.78 5.53 -6.19
N GLN A 97 3.83 6.42 -6.46
CA GLN A 97 3.02 6.32 -7.68
C GLN A 97 3.83 6.44 -8.97
N ALA A 98 4.97 7.15 -8.96
CA ALA A 98 5.84 7.25 -10.13
C ALA A 98 6.56 5.92 -10.40
N VAL A 99 7.07 5.28 -9.34
CA VAL A 99 7.64 3.93 -9.45
C VAL A 99 6.57 2.93 -9.93
N VAL A 100 5.32 3.02 -9.46
CA VAL A 100 4.22 2.18 -9.94
C VAL A 100 3.96 2.39 -11.43
N GLU A 101 3.96 3.63 -11.91
CA GLU A 101 3.80 3.96 -13.33
C GLU A 101 4.97 3.43 -14.18
N GLU A 102 6.21 3.55 -13.71
CA GLU A 102 7.39 2.98 -14.35
C GLU A 102 7.25 1.46 -14.52
N LEU A 103 6.89 0.74 -13.45
CA LEU A 103 6.69 -0.71 -13.48
C LEU A 103 5.49 -1.10 -14.36
N ALA A 104 4.43 -0.29 -14.38
CA ALA A 104 3.26 -0.53 -15.23
C ALA A 104 3.54 -0.36 -16.73
N ALA A 105 4.60 0.37 -17.10
CA ALA A 105 5.04 0.47 -18.49
C ALA A 105 5.80 -0.79 -18.96
N CYS A 106 6.30 -1.62 -18.05
CA CYS A 106 6.98 -2.87 -18.39
C CYS A 106 5.99 -3.93 -18.88
N GLN A 107 6.36 -4.72 -19.89
CA GLN A 107 5.56 -5.87 -20.30
C GLN A 107 5.65 -7.03 -19.29
N ARG A 108 6.81 -7.13 -18.62
CA ARG A 108 7.15 -8.18 -17.68
C ARG A 108 7.96 -7.64 -16.50
N VAL A 109 7.57 -8.01 -15.28
CA VAL A 109 8.28 -7.66 -14.03
C VAL A 109 8.49 -8.91 -13.19
N LEU A 110 9.71 -9.09 -12.67
CA LEU A 110 10.08 -10.16 -11.75
C LEU A 110 10.23 -9.53 -10.35
N LEU A 111 9.51 -10.06 -9.36
CA LEU A 111 9.54 -9.61 -7.98
C LEU A 111 10.26 -10.65 -7.12
N LEU A 112 11.46 -10.32 -6.65
CA LEU A 112 12.28 -11.18 -5.81
C LEU A 112 12.01 -10.88 -4.32
N CYS A 113 11.44 -11.87 -3.64
CA CYS A 113 11.01 -11.78 -2.24
C CYS A 113 12.09 -12.33 -1.29
N GLY A 114 12.69 -11.46 -0.47
CA GLY A 114 13.60 -11.85 0.60
C GLY A 114 12.89 -12.46 1.82
N ARG A 115 13.65 -13.22 2.61
CA ARG A 115 13.27 -13.83 3.89
C ARG A 115 14.46 -13.85 4.84
N TYR A 116 14.20 -14.16 6.11
CA TYR A 116 15.22 -14.23 7.15
C TYR A 116 15.97 -12.88 7.25
N GLU A 117 17.31 -12.89 7.34
CA GLU A 117 18.13 -11.67 7.35
C GLU A 117 18.30 -11.05 5.95
N GLY A 118 17.74 -11.67 4.91
CA GLY A 118 17.84 -11.23 3.53
C GLY A 118 18.68 -12.17 2.66
N PHE A 119 19.21 -11.62 1.57
CA PHE A 119 20.01 -12.36 0.60
C PHE A 119 21.50 -12.25 0.90
N ASP A 120 22.26 -13.26 0.47
CA ASP A 120 23.69 -13.10 0.28
C ASP A 120 23.94 -11.90 -0.65
N GLU A 121 24.82 -10.99 -0.22
CA GLU A 121 25.13 -9.73 -0.91
C GLU A 121 25.50 -9.93 -2.39
N ARG A 122 26.12 -11.07 -2.74
CA ARG A 122 26.50 -11.37 -4.12
C ARG A 122 25.29 -11.51 -5.05
N VAL A 123 24.11 -11.83 -4.53
CA VAL A 123 22.86 -11.82 -5.32
C VAL A 123 22.64 -10.44 -5.94
N ARG A 124 22.79 -9.37 -5.15
CA ARG A 124 22.68 -7.99 -5.64
C ARG A 124 23.77 -7.66 -6.66
N LEU A 125 25.01 -8.04 -6.37
CA LEU A 125 26.15 -7.72 -7.24
C LEU A 125 26.07 -8.43 -8.60
N ILE A 126 25.59 -9.67 -8.63
CA ILE A 126 25.45 -10.48 -9.84
C ILE A 126 24.23 -10.04 -10.64
N LEU A 127 23.05 -9.98 -10.01
CA LEU A 127 21.78 -9.78 -10.71
C LEU A 127 21.45 -8.31 -10.98
N LYS A 128 22.06 -7.39 -10.23
CA LYS A 128 21.86 -5.93 -10.31
C LYS A 128 20.38 -5.53 -10.40
N PRO A 129 19.55 -5.92 -9.43
CA PRO A 129 18.12 -5.61 -9.44
C PRO A 129 17.86 -4.13 -9.19
N ASP A 130 16.69 -3.66 -9.58
CA ASP A 130 16.09 -2.44 -9.02
C ASP A 130 15.60 -2.75 -7.60
N GLU A 131 16.21 -2.15 -6.59
CA GLU A 131 15.78 -2.36 -5.20
C GLU A 131 14.63 -1.42 -4.87
N ILE A 132 13.49 -1.98 -4.44
CA ILE A 132 12.30 -1.21 -4.07
C ILE A 132 11.91 -1.51 -2.62
N SER A 133 11.73 -0.43 -1.84
CA SER A 133 11.24 -0.47 -0.46
C SER A 133 9.76 -0.11 -0.39
N LEU A 134 8.97 -0.83 0.40
CA LEU A 134 7.58 -0.45 0.65
C LEU A 134 7.46 0.80 1.55
N GLY A 135 8.50 1.10 2.33
CA GLY A 135 8.55 2.23 3.24
C GLY A 135 9.53 1.99 4.39
N ASP A 136 9.58 2.96 5.31
CA ASP A 136 10.57 3.00 6.39
C ASP A 136 10.13 2.12 7.59
N PHE A 137 9.97 0.82 7.33
CA PHE A 137 9.60 -0.21 8.32
C PHE A 137 10.08 -1.59 7.84
N VAL A 138 10.06 -2.58 8.74
CA VAL A 138 10.55 -3.94 8.46
C VAL A 138 9.39 -4.93 8.39
N LEU A 139 9.42 -5.79 7.38
CA LEU A 139 8.49 -6.91 7.19
C LEU A 139 9.20 -8.24 7.43
N ASN A 140 8.43 -9.29 7.71
CA ASN A 140 8.94 -10.67 7.82
C ASN A 140 9.40 -11.26 6.47
N GLY A 141 9.14 -10.59 5.35
CA GLY A 141 9.49 -11.05 4.03
C GLY A 141 9.00 -10.12 2.93
N GLY A 142 9.51 -10.32 1.72
CA GLY A 142 9.17 -9.52 0.55
C GLY A 142 7.75 -9.77 0.02
N GLU A 143 7.06 -10.83 0.43
CA GLU A 143 5.80 -11.25 -0.20
C GLU A 143 4.68 -10.21 -0.07
N VAL A 144 4.55 -9.56 1.08
CA VAL A 144 3.55 -8.49 1.27
C VAL A 144 3.89 -7.26 0.42
N ALA A 145 5.17 -6.93 0.30
CA ALA A 145 5.61 -5.86 -0.60
C ALA A 145 5.35 -6.24 -2.07
N ALA A 146 5.50 -7.51 -2.44
CA ALA A 146 5.20 -7.99 -3.78
C ALA A 146 3.70 -7.87 -4.07
N MET A 147 2.84 -8.25 -3.11
CA MET A 147 1.40 -8.06 -3.22
C MET A 147 1.03 -6.58 -3.40
N ALA A 148 1.63 -5.68 -2.62
CA ALA A 148 1.39 -4.24 -2.77
C ALA A 148 1.81 -3.72 -4.15
N VAL A 149 2.97 -4.15 -4.66
CA VAL A 149 3.42 -3.80 -6.02
C VAL A 149 2.49 -4.35 -7.08
N ILE A 150 2.12 -5.64 -6.99
CA ILE A 150 1.17 -6.28 -7.92
C ILE A 150 -0.15 -5.51 -7.94
N ASP A 151 -0.72 -5.20 -6.77
CA ASP A 151 -1.98 -4.49 -6.61
C ASP A 151 -1.95 -3.10 -7.28
N ALA A 152 -0.91 -2.32 -6.99
CA ALA A 152 -0.77 -0.97 -7.51
C ALA A 152 -0.55 -0.97 -9.03
N VAL A 153 0.34 -1.83 -9.52
CA VAL A 153 0.69 -1.91 -10.94
C VAL A 153 -0.47 -2.43 -11.79
N MET A 154 -1.19 -3.47 -11.33
CA MET A 154 -2.28 -4.05 -12.10
C MET A 154 -3.41 -3.04 -12.38
N ARG A 155 -3.64 -2.08 -11.48
CA ARG A 155 -4.68 -1.05 -11.64
C ARG A 155 -4.42 -0.14 -12.84
N LEU A 156 -3.15 0.02 -13.22
CA LEU A 156 -2.76 0.83 -14.38
C LEU A 156 -2.78 0.05 -15.70
N VAL A 157 -2.98 -1.27 -15.67
CA VAL A 157 -3.07 -2.08 -16.88
C VAL A 157 -4.41 -1.80 -17.60
N PRO A 158 -4.39 -1.45 -18.90
CA PRO A 158 -5.61 -1.15 -19.65
C PRO A 158 -6.66 -2.26 -19.56
N GLY A 159 -7.91 -1.86 -19.30
CA GLY A 159 -9.06 -2.76 -19.18
C GLY A 159 -9.27 -3.41 -17.81
N VAL A 160 -8.34 -3.23 -16.85
CA VAL A 160 -8.48 -3.79 -15.50
C VAL A 160 -9.55 -3.06 -14.70
N LEU A 161 -9.45 -1.73 -14.53
CA LEU A 161 -10.43 -0.93 -13.78
C LEU A 161 -11.76 -0.71 -14.52
N GLY A 162 -11.82 -0.99 -15.82
CA GLY A 162 -13.00 -0.79 -16.66
C GLY A 162 -13.20 0.65 -17.13
N ASP A 163 -13.03 1.63 -16.24
CA ASP A 163 -13.01 3.06 -16.57
C ASP A 163 -11.59 3.62 -16.50
N GLU A 164 -11.08 4.09 -17.63
CA GLU A 164 -9.73 4.65 -17.77
C GLU A 164 -9.54 5.98 -17.04
N GLN A 165 -10.63 6.68 -16.67
CA GLN A 165 -10.53 7.91 -15.87
C GLN A 165 -10.32 7.63 -14.38
N SER A 166 -10.74 6.45 -13.89
CA SER A 166 -10.70 6.13 -12.46
C SER A 166 -9.29 6.21 -11.86
N SER A 167 -8.27 5.71 -12.57
CA SER A 167 -6.88 5.79 -12.07
C SER A 167 -6.27 7.19 -12.15
N ARG A 168 -6.80 8.07 -13.01
CA ARG A 168 -6.27 9.44 -13.20
C ARG A 168 -6.70 10.38 -12.09
N GLU A 169 -7.85 10.13 -11.46
CA GLU A 169 -8.41 10.96 -10.39
C GLU A 169 -8.02 10.48 -8.98
N ASP A 170 -7.32 9.34 -8.87
CA ASP A 170 -6.82 8.81 -7.60
C ASP A 170 -5.83 9.75 -6.90
N SER A 171 -5.70 9.56 -5.59
CA SER A 171 -4.64 10.20 -4.83
C SER A 171 -3.25 9.87 -5.41
N PHE A 172 -2.38 10.87 -5.47
CA PHE A 172 -1.03 10.80 -6.05
C PHE A 172 -0.99 10.57 -7.56
N SER A 173 -2.13 10.54 -8.25
CA SER A 173 -2.20 10.58 -9.71
C SER A 173 -2.19 12.01 -10.24
N GLY A 174 -2.08 12.13 -11.57
CA GLY A 174 -2.12 13.39 -12.29
C GLY A 174 -0.89 14.27 -12.06
N GLU A 175 -0.89 15.45 -12.69
CA GLU A 175 0.27 16.36 -12.69
C GLU A 175 0.65 16.85 -11.30
N ASN A 176 -0.34 17.10 -10.44
CA ASN A 176 -0.12 17.70 -9.12
C ASN A 176 0.20 16.68 -8.02
N ARG A 177 -0.03 15.37 -8.24
CA ARG A 177 0.20 14.30 -7.25
C ARG A 177 -0.52 14.53 -5.90
N TRP A 178 -1.65 15.21 -5.92
CA TRP A 178 -2.44 15.57 -4.74
C TRP A 178 -3.28 14.41 -4.20
N LEU A 179 -3.81 14.58 -2.98
CA LEU A 179 -4.83 13.68 -2.45
C LEU A 179 -6.18 13.89 -3.15
N GLU A 180 -6.97 12.82 -3.22
CA GLU A 180 -8.33 12.86 -3.76
C GLU A 180 -9.27 13.69 -2.86
N PHE A 181 -10.32 14.22 -3.49
CA PHE A 181 -11.42 14.90 -2.82
C PHE A 181 -12.22 13.95 -1.92
N ALA A 182 -12.97 14.51 -0.97
CA ALA A 182 -13.85 13.75 -0.10
C ALA A 182 -15.02 13.17 -0.91
N GLN A 183 -15.19 11.85 -0.82
CA GLN A 183 -16.31 11.15 -1.43
C GLN A 183 -17.45 10.96 -0.44
N TYR A 184 -18.68 11.02 -0.95
CA TYR A 184 -19.91 10.84 -0.19
C TYR A 184 -20.82 9.88 -0.94
N THR A 185 -21.57 9.08 -0.19
CA THR A 185 -22.61 8.20 -0.73
C THR A 185 -23.85 8.28 0.15
N ARG A 186 -24.92 7.60 -0.27
CA ARG A 186 -26.18 7.54 0.48
C ARG A 186 -25.96 6.90 1.85
N PRO A 187 -26.69 7.33 2.90
CA PRO A 187 -27.78 8.34 2.91
C PRO A 187 -27.27 9.80 2.90
N ARG A 188 -28.19 10.76 2.64
CA ARG A 188 -27.86 12.21 2.57
C ARG A 188 -27.41 12.80 3.92
N GLU A 189 -27.95 12.29 5.02
CA GLU A 189 -27.55 12.66 6.36
C GLU A 189 -27.32 11.38 7.15
N PHE A 190 -26.24 11.35 7.93
CA PHE A 190 -25.97 10.27 8.86
C PHE A 190 -25.44 10.85 10.17
N ARG A 191 -26.20 10.66 11.26
CA ARG A 191 -25.86 11.13 12.61
C ARG A 191 -25.59 12.65 12.66
N GLY A 192 -26.43 13.45 12.02
CA GLY A 192 -26.29 14.92 11.98
C GLY A 192 -25.20 15.43 11.03
N LEU A 193 -24.52 14.56 10.29
CA LEU A 193 -23.56 14.95 9.26
C LEU A 193 -24.21 14.85 7.88
N GLU A 194 -24.34 15.99 7.21
CA GLU A 194 -24.93 16.10 5.87
C GLU A 194 -23.89 15.99 4.76
N VAL A 195 -24.30 15.44 3.61
CA VAL A 195 -23.56 15.55 2.35
C VAL A 195 -23.55 17.02 1.91
N PRO A 196 -22.39 17.59 1.50
CA PRO A 196 -22.31 18.96 1.02
C PRO A 196 -23.38 19.28 -0.03
N PRO A 197 -24.20 20.34 0.14
CA PRO A 197 -25.32 20.63 -0.75
C PRO A 197 -24.92 20.74 -2.22
N ILE A 198 -23.70 21.20 -2.50
CA ILE A 198 -23.18 21.31 -3.86
C ILE A 198 -23.10 19.96 -4.60
N LEU A 199 -22.82 18.86 -3.88
CA LEU A 199 -22.79 17.51 -4.43
C LEU A 199 -24.18 16.96 -4.75
N LEU A 200 -25.23 17.58 -4.22
CA LEU A 200 -26.63 17.25 -4.47
C LEU A 200 -27.28 18.12 -5.55
N SER A 201 -26.58 19.14 -6.05
CA SER A 201 -27.12 20.16 -6.96
C SER A 201 -27.32 19.67 -8.40
N GLY A 202 -26.61 18.61 -8.82
CA GLY A 202 -26.56 18.16 -10.22
C GLY A 202 -25.75 19.09 -11.14
N ASN A 203 -25.20 20.20 -10.63
CA ASN A 203 -24.38 21.12 -11.43
C ASN A 203 -22.95 20.55 -11.56
N HIS A 204 -22.68 19.91 -12.70
CA HIS A 204 -21.40 19.25 -12.97
C HIS A 204 -20.19 20.19 -12.87
N GLU A 205 -20.31 21.45 -13.31
CA GLU A 205 -19.20 22.41 -13.26
C GLU A 205 -18.87 22.80 -11.81
N GLU A 206 -19.89 23.14 -11.02
CA GLU A 206 -19.70 23.50 -9.62
C GLU A 206 -19.20 22.31 -8.79
N ILE A 207 -19.66 21.10 -9.10
CA ILE A 207 -19.17 19.88 -8.46
C ILE A 207 -17.69 19.66 -8.81
N ALA A 208 -17.29 19.81 -10.07
CA ALA A 208 -15.89 19.68 -10.47
C ALA A 208 -14.99 20.74 -9.80
N ARG A 209 -15.47 21.98 -9.70
CA ARG A 209 -14.77 23.06 -8.99
C ARG A 209 -14.62 22.76 -7.50
N TRP A 210 -15.69 22.30 -6.85
CA TRP A 210 -15.66 21.88 -5.46
C TRP A 210 -14.67 20.73 -5.24
N ARG A 211 -14.67 19.71 -6.10
CA ARG A 211 -13.73 18.56 -6.01
C ARG A 211 -12.29 19.03 -6.07
N LYS A 212 -11.94 19.90 -7.03
CA LYS A 212 -10.57 20.45 -7.16
C LYS A 212 -10.15 21.25 -5.92
N GLN A 213 -11.04 22.11 -5.41
CA GLN A 213 -10.75 22.90 -4.20
C GLN A 213 -10.62 22.01 -2.96
N ASN A 214 -11.49 21.00 -2.82
CA ASN A 214 -11.45 20.06 -1.70
C ASN A 214 -10.18 19.21 -1.70
N ALA A 215 -9.77 18.69 -2.86
CA ALA A 215 -8.50 17.97 -3.03
C ALA A 215 -7.29 18.81 -2.59
N LEU A 216 -7.22 20.08 -3.03
CA LEU A 216 -6.17 21.01 -2.62
C LEU A 216 -6.16 21.26 -1.11
N LEU A 217 -7.31 21.57 -0.52
CA LEU A 217 -7.42 21.83 0.93
C LEU A 217 -7.00 20.61 1.75
N ARG A 218 -7.45 19.41 1.34
CA ARG A 218 -7.08 18.14 1.99
C ARG A 218 -5.59 17.86 1.88
N THR A 219 -5.01 18.12 0.72
CA THR A 219 -3.57 17.96 0.50
C THR A 219 -2.80 18.92 1.40
N ARG A 220 -3.20 20.19 1.46
CA ARG A 220 -2.55 21.20 2.31
C ARG A 220 -2.60 20.85 3.79
N ASP A 221 -3.72 20.30 4.24
CA ASP A 221 -3.94 19.92 5.63
C ASP A 221 -3.17 18.65 6.03
N ARG A 222 -3.18 17.62 5.17
CA ARG A 222 -2.70 16.27 5.53
C ARG A 222 -1.32 15.92 4.99
N ARG A 223 -0.97 16.48 3.83
CA ARG A 223 0.26 16.22 3.07
C ARG A 223 0.81 17.52 2.45
N PRO A 224 1.11 18.54 3.29
CA PRO A 224 1.63 19.82 2.79
C PRO A 224 2.91 19.66 1.96
N ASP A 225 3.68 18.59 2.19
CA ASP A 225 4.87 18.20 1.41
C ASP A 225 4.61 18.04 -0.10
N LEU A 226 3.37 17.70 -0.48
CA LEU A 226 2.97 17.53 -1.89
C LEU A 226 2.63 18.86 -2.59
N ILE A 227 2.48 19.96 -1.85
CA ILE A 227 2.23 21.30 -2.40
C ILE A 227 3.54 22.07 -2.54
N ASP A 228 4.37 22.02 -1.51
CA ASP A 228 5.57 22.85 -1.41
C ASP A 228 6.77 22.27 -2.19
N GLY A 229 6.57 21.15 -2.89
CA GLY A 229 7.60 20.48 -3.70
C GLY A 229 8.76 19.88 -2.89
N GLN A 230 8.72 19.98 -1.56
CA GLN A 230 9.73 19.41 -0.68
C GLN A 230 9.38 17.97 -0.32
N ARG A 231 9.70 17.02 -1.22
CA ARG A 231 9.89 15.61 -0.83
C ARG A 231 11.17 15.49 -0.01
N GLY A 232 11.12 15.92 1.25
CA GLY A 232 12.11 15.50 2.25
C GLY A 232 11.82 14.06 2.69
N PRO A 233 12.83 13.30 3.16
CA PRO A 233 12.58 12.00 3.79
C PRO A 233 11.58 12.19 4.93
N ALA A 234 10.52 11.39 4.94
CA ALA A 234 9.47 11.44 5.95
C ALA A 234 10.05 11.01 7.31
N GLY A 235 10.66 11.94 8.04
CA GLY A 235 11.32 11.64 9.30
C GLY A 235 11.92 12.83 10.06
N ALA A 236 11.70 14.08 9.63
CA ALA A 236 12.17 15.25 10.37
C ALA A 236 11.01 16.23 10.62
N GLU A 237 10.55 16.22 11.88
CA GLU A 237 10.01 17.36 12.63
C GLU A 237 8.86 18.16 12.00
N ASN A 238 7.62 17.83 12.40
CA ASN A 238 6.51 18.77 12.41
C ASN A 238 6.10 19.06 13.87
N GLU A 239 7.05 19.56 14.67
CA GLU A 239 6.77 20.20 15.96
C GLU A 239 6.28 21.64 15.76
N THR A 240 5.21 21.85 15.00
CA THR A 240 4.34 23.02 15.21
C THR A 240 3.01 22.85 14.49
N ARG A 241 1.96 22.53 15.24
CA ARG A 241 0.59 23.11 15.11
C ARG A 241 -0.41 22.33 15.97
N GLN A 242 -0.32 22.52 17.28
CA GLN A 242 -1.53 22.60 18.10
C GLN A 242 -1.86 24.08 18.30
N LYS A 243 -2.71 24.63 17.43
CA LYS A 243 -3.54 25.81 17.76
C LYS A 243 -4.88 25.69 17.04
N GLY A 244 -5.89 25.26 17.80
CA GLY A 244 -7.26 25.79 17.80
C GLY A 244 -8.12 25.56 16.57
N ILE A 245 -8.96 24.53 16.62
CA ILE A 245 -10.31 24.63 16.07
C ILE A 245 -11.19 25.14 17.24
N PRO A 246 -11.91 26.28 17.11
CA PRO A 246 -12.84 26.69 18.16
C PRO A 246 -14.06 25.76 18.11
N HIS A 247 -14.27 24.99 19.18
CA HIS A 247 -15.57 24.41 19.48
C HIS A 247 -16.33 25.47 20.30
N GLU A 248 -17.43 26.00 19.76
CA GLU A 248 -18.38 26.80 20.54
C GLU A 248 -19.01 25.91 21.63
N PRO A 249 -19.08 26.37 22.89
CA PRO A 249 -19.78 25.63 23.94
C PRO A 249 -21.29 25.88 23.84
N ALA A 250 -22.05 24.80 24.03
CA ALA A 250 -23.50 24.86 24.22
C ALA A 250 -23.86 25.71 25.44
N SER A 251 -24.91 26.51 25.31
CA SER A 251 -25.47 27.40 26.32
C SER A 251 -26.07 26.62 27.50
N ASP A 252 -25.58 26.91 28.71
CA ASP A 252 -26.21 26.55 29.99
C ASP A 252 -27.41 27.48 30.28
N GLU A 253 -28.59 26.89 30.55
CA GLU A 253 -29.71 27.59 31.20
C GLU A 253 -29.55 27.54 32.74
N PRO A 254 -29.92 28.61 33.48
CA PRO A 254 -29.79 28.61 34.93
C PRO A 254 -31.10 28.24 35.65
N GLY A 255 -30.94 27.47 36.73
CA GLY A 255 -31.64 27.75 37.99
C GLY A 255 -32.79 26.81 38.36
N ARG A 256 -32.56 26.03 39.43
CA ARG A 256 -33.48 25.90 40.57
C ARG A 256 -32.80 25.13 41.72
N GLU A 257 -32.29 25.89 42.69
CA GLU A 257 -32.28 25.46 44.09
C GLU A 257 -33.74 25.52 44.58
N ASP A 258 -34.24 24.55 45.34
CA ASP A 258 -34.00 24.52 46.80
C ASP A 258 -34.89 23.47 47.53
N GLN A 259 -34.34 23.03 48.67
CA GLN A 259 -34.99 22.60 49.92
C GLN A 259 -35.61 21.19 50.14
N HIS A 260 -34.95 20.49 51.08
CA HIS A 260 -35.47 19.83 52.30
C HIS A 260 -36.66 18.86 52.22
N GLU A 261 -36.42 17.59 52.58
CA GLU A 261 -36.85 17.08 53.91
C GLU A 261 -36.31 15.68 54.20
N THR A 262 -35.71 15.55 55.38
CA THR A 262 -35.41 14.31 56.10
C THR A 262 -36.68 13.60 56.56
N ARG A 263 -36.78 12.27 56.40
CA ARG A 263 -37.49 11.39 57.36
C ARG A 263 -37.03 9.94 57.25
N SER A 264 -36.44 9.47 58.34
CA SER A 264 -36.26 8.06 58.69
C SER A 264 -37.59 7.44 59.13
N SER A 265 -37.87 6.20 58.71
CA SER A 265 -38.59 5.19 59.52
C SER A 265 -38.55 3.81 58.85
N GLU A 266 -37.75 2.92 59.43
CA GLU A 266 -38.05 1.54 59.82
C GLU A 266 -39.16 0.69 59.12
N VAL A 267 -38.73 -0.51 58.69
CA VAL A 267 -39.29 -1.85 59.03
C VAL A 267 -40.66 -2.27 58.45
N ARG A 268 -40.67 -3.28 57.56
CA ARG A 268 -41.11 -4.67 57.85
C ARG A 268 -41.09 -5.59 56.61
N ASP A 269 -40.71 -6.84 56.86
CA ASP A 269 -40.92 -8.02 56.04
C ASP A 269 -42.38 -8.24 55.63
N ARG A 270 -42.61 -8.61 54.37
CA ARG A 270 -43.21 -9.87 53.91
C ARG A 270 -43.26 -9.95 52.39
#